data_AF-A0A2D6LRW4-F1
#
_entry.id   AF-A0A2D6LRW4-F1
#
_cell.length_a   1.000
_cell.length_b   1.000
_cell.length_c   1.000
_cell.angle_alpha   90.00
_cell.angle_beta   90.00
_cell.angle_gamma   90.00
#
_symmetry.space_group_name_H-M   'P 1'
#
loop_
_entity.id
_entity.type
_entity.pdbx_description
1 polymer ?
#
loop_
_entity_poly.entity_id
_entity_poly.type
_entity_poly.pdbx_seq_one_letter_code
_entity_poly.pdbx_strand_id
1 'polypeptide(L)'
;MLGLGEKEEEIYETLQDLRNASVEVETIGQYLQPTKKHLPVKSFISPDTFKRYETVARDLGFRHVESGPLVRSSYKAHKHVN
;
A
#
# COMPACT_ATOMS: atom_id res chain seq x y z
N MET A 1 -4.05 -3.00 -0.34
CA MET A 1 -5.07 -1.97 0.00
C MET A 1 -5.30 -2.03 1.49
N LEU A 2 -5.34 -0.88 2.16
CA LEU A 2 -5.50 -0.77 3.62
C LEU A 2 -6.90 -0.35 4.02
N GLY A 3 -7.30 -0.61 5.25
CA GLY A 3 -8.62 -0.30 5.82
C GLY A 3 -9.60 -1.47 5.80
N LEU A 4 -9.12 -2.71 5.64
CA LEU A 4 -9.92 -3.93 5.66
C LEU A 4 -9.86 -4.68 7.00
N GLY A 5 -9.04 -4.19 7.94
CA GLY A 5 -8.92 -4.73 9.30
C GLY A 5 -7.56 -5.36 9.59
N GLU A 6 -6.61 -5.18 8.67
CA GLU A 6 -5.21 -5.54 8.85
C GLU A 6 -4.57 -4.79 10.03
N LYS A 7 -3.64 -5.46 10.70
CA LYS A 7 -2.78 -4.89 11.74
C LYS A 7 -1.50 -4.34 11.12
N GLU A 8 -0.84 -3.45 11.86
CA GLU A 8 0.40 -2.84 11.40
C GLU A 8 1.52 -3.89 11.19
N GLU A 9 1.58 -4.92 12.03
CA GLU A 9 2.60 -5.97 11.90
C GLU A 9 2.40 -6.80 10.61
N GLU A 10 1.15 -7.08 10.24
CA GLU A 10 0.81 -7.81 9.01
C GLU A 10 1.21 -7.02 7.76
N ILE A 11 1.12 -5.68 7.82
CA ILE A 11 1.57 -4.80 6.73
C ILE A 11 3.09 -4.93 6.56
N TYR A 12 3.86 -4.87 7.65
CA TYR A 12 5.32 -4.99 7.57
C TYR A 12 5.78 -6.37 7.10
N GLU A 13 5.16 -7.44 7.61
CA GLU A 13 5.40 -8.80 7.14
C GLU A 13 5.12 -8.92 5.64
N THR A 14 3.98 -8.40 5.18
CA THR A 14 3.63 -8.41 3.75
C THR A 14 4.66 -7.66 2.90
N LEU A 15 5.14 -6.49 3.34
CA LEU A 15 6.18 -5.74 2.61
C LEU A 15 7.49 -6.53 2.53
N GLN A 16 7.86 -7.23 3.61
CA GLN A 16 9.04 -8.09 3.64
C GLN A 16 8.89 -9.27 2.67
N ASP A 17 7.74 -9.93 2.67
CA ASP A 17 7.43 -11.07 1.80
C ASP A 17 7.43 -10.69 0.32
N LEU A 18 6.82 -9.56 -0.03
CA LEU A 18 6.83 -9.02 -1.38
C LEU A 18 8.27 -8.74 -1.84
N ARG A 19 9.10 -8.18 -0.95
CA ARG A 19 10.51 -7.94 -1.26
C ARG A 19 11.29 -9.23 -1.43
N ASN A 20 11.06 -10.23 -0.57
CA ASN A 20 11.66 -11.57 -0.69
C ASN A 20 11.26 -12.25 -2.00
N ALA A 21 10.04 -12.01 -2.48
CA ALA A 21 9.54 -12.44 -3.79
C ALA A 21 10.07 -11.59 -4.97
N SER A 22 11.05 -10.71 -4.73
CA SER A 22 11.67 -9.84 -5.74
C SER A 22 10.70 -8.84 -6.40
N VAL A 23 9.61 -8.46 -5.73
CA VAL A 23 8.73 -7.37 -6.21
C VAL A 23 9.50 -6.05 -6.19
N GLU A 24 9.45 -5.32 -7.29
CA GLU A 24 10.18 -4.06 -7.46
C GLU A 24 9.30 -2.81 -7.25
N VAL A 25 7.98 -2.94 -7.45
CA VAL A 25 7.01 -1.84 -7.46
C VAL A 25 5.89 -2.15 -6.49
N GLU A 26 5.63 -1.26 -5.54
CA GLU A 26 4.55 -1.41 -4.56
C GLU A 26 3.62 -0.20 -4.54
N THR A 27 2.32 -0.45 -4.40
CA THR A 27 1.32 0.62 -4.31
C THR A 27 0.40 0.41 -3.12
N ILE A 28 0.43 1.35 -2.17
CA ILE A 28 -0.31 1.28 -0.91
C ILE A 28 -1.45 2.30 -0.94
N GLY A 29 -2.68 1.83 -1.09
CA GLY A 29 -3.88 2.69 -1.20
C GLY A 29 -4.99 2.33 -0.21
N GLN A 30 -5.86 3.29 0.09
CA GLN A 30 -7.05 3.09 0.92
C GLN A 30 -8.09 2.26 0.17
N TYR A 31 -8.61 1.24 0.85
CA TYR A 31 -9.82 0.54 0.44
C TYR A 31 -11.01 1.49 0.58
N LEU A 32 -11.68 1.73 -0.54
CA LEU A 32 -12.96 2.45 -0.59
C LEU A 32 -14.03 1.45 -0.99
N GLN A 33 -15.00 1.24 -0.10
CA GLN A 33 -16.12 0.34 -0.35
C GLN A 33 -16.91 0.82 -1.58
N PRO A 34 -16.98 0.04 -2.68
CA PRO A 34 -17.65 0.49 -3.91
C PRO A 34 -19.16 0.64 -3.73
N THR A 35 -19.78 -0.31 -3.02
CA THR A 35 -21.21 -0.33 -2.71
C THR A 35 -21.43 -1.02 -1.36
N LYS A 36 -22.60 -0.82 -0.75
CA LYS A 36 -22.99 -1.43 0.53
C LYS A 36 -22.95 -2.97 0.58
N LYS A 37 -22.87 -3.64 -0.58
CA LYS A 37 -22.76 -5.11 -0.68
C LYS A 37 -21.33 -5.64 -0.51
N HIS A 38 -20.32 -4.77 -0.62
CA HIS A 38 -18.91 -5.14 -0.47
C HIS A 38 -18.49 -5.07 1.00
N LEU A 39 -17.29 -5.57 1.30
CA LEU A 39 -16.73 -5.52 2.65
C LEU A 39 -16.79 -4.09 3.21
N PRO A 40 -17.20 -3.91 4.48
CA PRO A 40 -17.21 -2.59 5.10
C PRO A 40 -15.77 -2.10 5.32
N VAL A 41 -15.56 -0.80 5.16
CA VAL A 41 -14.29 -0.18 5.58
C VAL A 41 -14.16 -0.31 7.09
N LYS A 42 -13.06 -0.89 7.57
CA LYS A 42 -12.77 -1.04 9.00
C LYS A 42 -12.08 0.19 9.57
N SER A 43 -11.22 0.84 8.79
CA SER A 43 -10.49 2.03 9.21
C SER A 43 -10.14 2.90 8.01
N PHE A 44 -10.06 4.21 8.26
CA PHE A 44 -9.48 5.18 7.33
C PHE A 44 -8.08 5.52 7.81
N ILE A 45 -7.09 5.22 6.99
CA ILE A 45 -5.68 5.41 7.33
C ILE A 45 -5.29 6.86 7.09
N SER A 46 -4.54 7.45 8.03
CA SER A 46 -4.10 8.85 7.92
C SER A 46 -3.02 9.01 6.85
N PRO A 47 -2.90 10.20 6.24
CA PRO A 47 -1.81 10.49 5.31
C PRO A 47 -0.42 10.25 5.90
N ASP A 48 -0.21 10.56 7.18
CA ASP A 48 1.07 10.35 7.88
C ASP A 48 1.41 8.86 8.00
N THR A 49 0.42 8.01 8.24
CA THR A 49 0.62 6.56 8.29
C THR A 49 0.98 6.01 6.91
N PHE A 50 0.35 6.48 5.84
CA PHE A 50 0.77 6.14 4.47
C PHE A 50 2.22 6.57 4.22
N LYS A 51 2.63 7.74 4.70
CA LYS A 51 4.01 8.22 4.58
C LYS A 51 5.01 7.32 5.30
N ARG A 52 4.65 6.83 6.48
CA ARG A 52 5.46 5.86 7.24
C ARG A 52 5.66 4.56 6.46
N TYR A 53 4.59 4.00 5.90
CA TYR A 53 4.69 2.76 5.10
C TYR A 53 5.48 2.96 3.80
N GLU A 54 5.38 4.14 3.19
CA GLU A 54 6.18 4.52 2.03
C GLU A 54 7.69 4.48 2.35
N THR A 55 8.08 5.05 3.49
CA THR A 55 9.47 5.04 3.96
C THR A 55 9.95 3.61 4.23
N VAL A 56 9.16 2.82 4.97
CA VAL A 56 9.50 1.42 5.28
C VAL A 56 9.69 0.60 4.00
N ALA A 57 8.78 0.70 3.03
CA ALA A 57 8.91 0.00 1.75
C ALA A 57 10.16 0.47 0.98
N ARG A 58 10.50 1.76 0.99
CA ARG A 58 11.74 2.22 0.35
C ARG A 58 12.99 1.68 1.04
N ASP A 59 13.01 1.64 2.37
CA ASP A 59 14.13 1.12 3.15
C ASP A 59 14.32 -0.40 2.93
N LEU A 60 13.24 -1.13 2.65
CA LEU A 60 13.28 -2.53 2.24
C LEU A 60 13.83 -2.75 0.82
N GLY A 61 13.99 -1.68 0.02
CA GLY A 61 14.63 -1.75 -1.29
C GLY A 61 13.66 -1.94 -2.48
N PHE A 62 12.39 -1.59 -2.32
CA PHE A 62 11.49 -1.45 -3.48
C PHE A 62 11.97 -0.32 -4.39
N ARG A 63 12.07 -0.57 -5.70
CA ARG A 63 12.52 0.43 -6.69
C ARG A 63 11.52 1.58 -6.80
N HIS A 64 10.23 1.28 -6.75
CA HIS A 64 9.17 2.27 -6.82
C HIS A 64 8.10 2.01 -5.77
N VAL A 65 7.70 3.07 -5.07
CA VAL A 65 6.63 3.01 -4.07
C VAL A 65 5.74 4.23 -4.23
N GLU A 66 4.44 4.00 -4.43
CA GLU A 66 3.41 5.03 -4.32
C GLU A 66 2.51 4.69 -3.13
N SER A 67 2.34 5.61 -2.19
CA SER A 67 1.58 5.37 -0.96
C SER A 67 0.69 6.57 -0.65
N GLY A 68 -0.61 6.35 -0.50
CA GLY A 68 -1.55 7.39 -0.14
C GLY A 68 -3.01 7.00 -0.32
N PRO A 69 -3.96 7.78 0.24
CA PRO A 69 -5.37 7.40 0.29
C PRO A 69 -5.99 7.10 -1.09
N LEU A 70 -5.62 7.87 -2.11
CA LEU A 70 -6.18 7.75 -3.46
C LEU A 70 -5.30 6.94 -4.42
N VAL A 71 -4.19 6.37 -3.93
CA VAL A 71 -3.30 5.56 -4.77
C VAL A 71 -4.03 4.30 -5.24
N ARG A 72 -3.79 3.93 -6.50
CA ARG A 72 -4.25 2.71 -7.16
C ARG A 72 -3.08 2.13 -7.93
N SER A 73 -3.15 0.86 -8.31
CA SER A 73 -2.06 0.16 -8.99
C SER A 73 -1.58 0.85 -10.27
N SER A 74 -2.48 1.51 -11.01
CA SER A 74 -2.15 2.24 -12.24
C SER A 74 -1.77 3.70 -12.02
N TYR A 75 -1.85 4.22 -10.78
CA TYR A 75 -1.56 5.62 -10.49
C TYR A 75 -0.09 5.90 -10.80
N LYS A 76 0.16 6.83 -11.74
CA LYS A 76 1.50 7.21 -12.20
C LYS A 76 2.38 6.04 -12.70
N ALA A 77 1.77 4.95 -13.18
CA ALA A 77 2.50 3.75 -13.61
C ALA A 77 3.60 3.99 -14.66
N HIS A 78 3.49 5.03 -15.49
CA HIS A 78 4.55 5.44 -16.42
C HIS A 78 5.89 5.79 -15.75
N LYS A 79 5.89 6.10 -14.43
CA LYS A 79 7.10 6.37 -13.65
C LYS A 79 7.73 5.12 -13.04
N HIS A 80 7.02 3.99 -13.07
CA HIS A 80 7.46 2.74 -12.44
C HIS A 80 8.49 2.00 -13.31
N VAL A 81 8.46 2.25 -14.62
CA VAL A 81 9.30 1.61 -15.64
C VAL A 81 10.28 2.66 -16.15
N ASN A 82 11.44 2.77 -15.50
CA ASN A 82 12.59 3.53 -15.96
C ASN A 82 13.85 2.70 -15.74
#